data_AF-A0A4R0MPU7-F1
#
_entry.id   AF-A0A4R0MPU7-F1
#
_cell.length_a   1.000
_cell.length_b   1.000
_cell.length_c   1.000
_cell.angle_alpha   90.00
_cell.angle_beta   90.00
_cell.angle_gamma   90.00
#
_symmetry.space_group_name_H-M   'P 1'
#
loop_
_entity.id
_entity.type
_entity.pdbx_description
1 polymer ?
#
loop_
_entity_poly.entity_id
_entity_poly.type
_entity_poly.pdbx_seq_one_letter_code
_entity_poly.pdbx_strand_id
1 'polypeptide(L)'
;MIIFKCRYVLENIYVDIIEVKRPNLSDDAPFSEKFLWLKIEKEALTVTPLTLRSVDSSGEVEERYFEEGFLKFNNTIGTFIEKYNSAQHLLQYNDCLEVSEQTKNAIMDYFAQRINA
;
A
#
# COMPACT_ATOMS: atom_id res chain seq x y z
N MET A 1 17.78 -7.80 -8.33
CA MET A 1 16.42 -8.27 -7.98
C MET A 1 16.02 -7.53 -6.71
N ILE A 2 15.01 -6.66 -6.78
CA ILE A 2 14.54 -5.94 -5.59
C ILE A 2 13.45 -6.81 -4.96
N ILE A 3 13.79 -7.50 -3.87
CA ILE A 3 12.80 -8.19 -3.04
C ILE A 3 12.25 -7.15 -2.07
N PHE A 4 10.96 -6.83 -2.16
CA PHE A 4 10.28 -6.01 -1.17
C PHE A 4 9.52 -6.90 -0.18
N LYS A 5 9.32 -6.40 1.04
CA LYS A 5 8.50 -7.07 2.06
C LYS A 5 7.23 -6.26 2.25
N CYS A 6 6.07 -6.88 2.04
CA CYS A 6 4.79 -6.26 2.41
C CYS A 6 4.49 -6.51 3.90
N ARG A 7 3.81 -5.56 4.53
CA ARG A 7 3.24 -5.71 5.87
C ARG A 7 1.73 -5.86 5.83
N TYR A 8 1.07 -5.09 4.97
CA TYR A 8 -0.38 -5.14 4.74
C TYR A 8 -0.65 -5.24 3.26
N VAL A 9 -1.59 -6.08 2.87
CA VAL A 9 -2.11 -6.21 1.51
C VAL A 9 -3.63 -6.25 1.58
N LEU A 10 -4.26 -5.24 0.98
CA LEU A 10 -5.70 -5.17 0.86
C LEU A 10 -6.07 -5.00 -0.61
N GLU A 11 -6.83 -5.92 -1.16
CA GLU A 11 -7.09 -5.93 -2.60
C GLU A 11 -8.53 -6.19 -2.99
N ASN A 12 -8.86 -5.78 -4.21
CA ASN A 12 -10.00 -6.26 -4.96
C ASN A 12 -9.62 -6.42 -6.43
N ILE A 13 -10.60 -6.57 -7.31
CA ILE A 13 -10.35 -6.77 -8.75
C ILE A 13 -9.78 -5.52 -9.45
N TYR A 14 -9.90 -4.33 -8.85
CA TYR A 14 -9.49 -3.06 -9.43
C TYR A 14 -8.19 -2.51 -8.84
N VAL A 15 -8.04 -2.59 -7.51
CA VAL A 15 -6.92 -1.97 -6.78
C VAL A 15 -6.27 -2.91 -5.79
N ASP A 16 -4.96 -2.70 -5.59
CA ASP A 16 -4.24 -3.13 -4.40
C ASP A 16 -3.86 -1.91 -3.55
N ILE A 17 -4.07 -1.99 -2.24
CA ILE A 17 -3.56 -1.05 -1.24
C ILE A 17 -2.54 -1.81 -0.38
N ILE A 18 -1.26 -1.48 -0.51
CA ILE A 18 -0.16 -2.25 0.07
C ILE A 18 0.77 -1.35 0.88
N GLU A 19 1.10 -1.77 2.11
CA GLU A 19 2.22 -1.20 2.86
C GLU A 19 3.46 -2.06 2.61
N VAL A 20 4.50 -1.45 2.02
CA VAL A 20 5.77 -2.11 1.71
C VAL A 20 6.93 -1.49 2.50
N LYS A 21 7.88 -2.32 2.92
CA LYS A 21 9.19 -1.84 3.37
C LYS A 21 9.98 -1.39 2.15
N ARG A 22 10.45 -0.14 2.16
CA ARG A 22 11.32 0.38 1.10
C ARG A 22 12.63 -0.43 1.06
N PRO A 23 13.11 -0.79 -0.14
CA PRO A 23 14.36 -1.52 -0.28
C PRO A 23 15.55 -0.64 0.13
N ASN A 24 16.62 -1.28 0.63
CA ASN A 24 17.93 -0.66 0.92
C ASN A 24 17.97 0.44 2.00
N LEU A 25 16.94 0.59 2.84
CA LEU A 25 17.05 1.41 4.05
C LEU A 25 17.64 0.60 5.20
N SER A 26 18.52 1.24 5.98
CA SER A 26 19.05 0.66 7.22
C SER A 26 17.89 0.29 8.16
N ASP A 27 18.08 -0.79 8.92
CA ASP A 27 17.19 -1.17 10.01
C ASP A 27 17.17 -0.15 11.16
N ASP A 28 17.99 0.91 11.10
CA ASP A 28 17.97 2.04 12.02
C ASP A 28 17.21 3.27 11.50
N ALA A 29 16.76 3.26 10.22
CA ALA A 29 16.03 4.40 9.66
C ALA A 29 14.69 4.65 10.40
N PRO A 30 14.18 5.88 10.46
CA PRO A 30 12.88 6.17 11.05
C PRO A 30 11.76 5.32 10.42
N PHE A 31 10.78 4.89 11.22
CA PHE A 31 9.68 4.04 10.74
C PHE A 31 8.93 4.67 9.56
N SER A 32 8.69 5.98 9.62
CA SER A 32 8.06 6.77 8.55
C SER A 32 8.85 6.81 7.25
N GLU A 33 10.16 6.55 7.31
CA GLU A 33 11.01 6.47 6.12
C GLU A 33 11.09 5.03 5.60
N LYS A 34 10.99 4.04 6.49
CA LYS A 34 11.06 2.61 6.16
C LYS A 34 9.85 2.06 5.42
N PHE A 35 8.65 2.53 5.77
CA PHE A 35 7.41 1.98 5.21
C PHE A 35 6.75 2.97 4.26
N LEU A 36 6.16 2.45 3.19
CA LEU A 36 5.45 3.23 2.19
C LEU A 36 4.13 2.54 1.87
N TRP A 37 3.05 3.31 1.89
CA TRP A 37 1.76 2.88 1.38
C TRP A 37 1.69 3.17 -0.12
N LEU A 38 1.20 2.19 -0.87
CA LEU A 38 1.04 2.24 -2.32
C LEU A 38 -0.40 1.85 -2.68
N LYS A 39 -1.01 2.61 -3.59
CA LYS A 39 -2.19 2.18 -4.35
C LYS A 39 -1.72 1.72 -5.73
N ILE A 40 -2.12 0.52 -6.15
CA ILE A 40 -1.84 -0.02 -7.47
C ILE A 40 -3.17 -0.21 -8.19
N GLU A 41 -3.39 0.49 -9.29
CA GLU A 41 -4.52 0.24 -10.19
C GLU A 41 -4.17 -0.93 -11.11
N LYS A 42 -4.93 -2.03 -11.02
CA LYS A 42 -4.59 -3.32 -11.66
C LYS A 42 -4.70 -3.31 -13.18
N GLU A 43 -5.59 -2.50 -13.74
CA GLU A 43 -5.77 -2.41 -15.19
C GLU A 43 -4.57 -1.75 -15.86
N ALA A 44 -4.12 -0.62 -15.34
CA ALA A 44 -3.02 0.17 -15.91
C ALA A 44 -1.65 -0.14 -15.26
N LEU A 45 -1.63 -0.92 -14.18
CA LEU A 45 -0.46 -1.14 -13.31
C LEU A 45 0.15 0.17 -12.79
N THR A 46 -0.68 1.20 -12.61
CA THR A 46 -0.25 2.50 -12.12
C THR A 46 -0.03 2.43 -10.62
N VAL A 47 1.22 2.64 -10.18
CA VAL A 47 1.59 2.70 -8.76
C VAL A 47 1.58 4.14 -8.29
N THR A 48 0.74 4.44 -7.30
CA THR A 48 0.61 5.77 -6.68
C THR A 48 0.97 5.69 -5.20
N PRO A 49 1.92 6.49 -4.70
CA PRO A 49 2.18 6.55 -3.26
C PRO A 49 1.01 7.17 -2.52
N LEU A 50 0.74 6.68 -1.32
CA LEU A 50 -0.21 7.28 -0.39
C LEU A 50 0.54 7.96 0.75
N THR A 51 0.25 9.24 0.98
CA THR A 51 0.97 10.07 1.93
C THR A 51 0.31 9.99 3.30
N LEU A 52 0.85 9.13 4.17
CA LEU A 52 0.30 8.89 5.50
C LEU A 52 0.38 10.15 6.38
N ARG A 53 -0.77 10.57 6.91
CA ARG A 53 -0.93 11.71 7.82
C ARG A 53 -1.05 11.27 9.27
N SER A 54 -1.88 10.28 9.54
CA SER A 54 -2.09 9.74 10.88
C SER A 54 -2.54 8.28 10.84
N VAL A 55 -2.36 7.61 11.96
CA VAL A 55 -2.79 6.24 12.20
C VAL A 55 -3.67 6.25 13.45
N ASP A 56 -4.79 5.54 13.39
CA ASP A 56 -5.51 5.09 14.58
C ASP A 56 -5.53 3.57 14.55
N SER A 57 -4.90 2.95 15.54
CA SER A 57 -4.81 1.49 15.67
C SER A 57 -5.37 1.03 17.02
N SER A 58 -6.38 1.74 17.53
CA SER A 58 -7.02 1.40 18.80
C SER A 58 -8.15 0.37 18.59
N GLY A 59 -7.86 -0.90 18.90
CA GLY A 59 -8.85 -1.98 18.91
C GLY A 59 -8.73 -2.96 17.74
N GLU A 60 -9.86 -3.55 17.33
CA GLU A 60 -9.92 -4.59 16.29
C GLU A 60 -9.90 -4.03 14.86
N VAL A 61 -10.02 -2.71 14.72
CA VAL A 61 -10.06 -2.02 13.44
C VAL A 61 -8.95 -0.99 13.40
N GLU A 62 -8.14 -1.03 12.35
CA GLU A 62 -7.10 -0.06 12.04
C GLU A 62 -7.61 0.97 11.04
N GLU A 63 -7.16 2.21 11.21
CA GLU A 63 -7.46 3.33 10.35
C GLU A 63 -6.17 4.06 9.94
N ARG A 64 -6.05 4.36 8.64
CA ARG A 64 -4.96 5.14 8.05
C ARG A 64 -5.55 6.32 7.31
N TYR A 65 -5.10 7.50 7.70
CA TYR A 65 -5.51 8.75 7.08
C TYR A 65 -4.38 9.19 6.14
N PHE A 66 -4.70 9.33 4.86
CA PHE A 66 -3.76 9.76 3.83
C PHE A 66 -4.13 11.14 3.29
N GLU A 67 -3.20 11.79 2.59
CA GLU A 67 -3.55 12.98 1.80
C GLU A 67 -4.58 12.66 0.70
N GLU A 68 -4.50 11.46 0.14
CA GLU A 68 -5.25 10.99 -1.02
C GLU A 68 -6.56 10.26 -0.66
N GLY A 69 -6.75 9.90 0.61
CA GLY A 69 -7.92 9.14 1.03
C GLY A 69 -7.84 8.61 2.46
N PHE A 70 -8.72 7.67 2.75
CA PHE A 70 -8.88 7.06 4.07
C PHE A 70 -9.02 5.54 3.93
N LEU A 71 -8.23 4.78 4.68
CA LEU A 71 -8.32 3.33 4.73
C LEU A 71 -8.77 2.90 6.13
N LYS A 72 -9.81 2.08 6.20
CA LYS A 72 -10.27 1.41 7.41
C LYS A 72 -10.27 -0.09 7.19
N PHE A 73 -9.63 -0.87 8.07
CA PHE A 73 -9.47 -2.30 7.84
C PHE A 73 -9.25 -3.10 9.11
N ASN A 74 -9.39 -4.42 8.99
CA ASN A 74 -9.01 -5.39 10.01
C ASN A 74 -8.27 -6.56 9.33
N ASN A 75 -8.13 -7.68 10.03
CA ASN A 75 -7.42 -8.86 9.53
C ASN A 75 -8.18 -9.64 8.43
N THR A 76 -9.35 -9.19 7.97
CA THR A 76 -10.14 -9.88 6.94
C THR A 76 -10.56 -8.98 5.80
N ILE A 77 -10.95 -7.74 6.07
CA ILE A 77 -11.48 -6.81 5.08
C ILE A 77 -10.98 -5.39 5.30
N GLY A 78 -11.07 -4.58 4.24
CA GLY A 78 -10.81 -3.16 4.28
C GLY A 78 -11.80 -2.37 3.45
N THR A 79 -11.82 -1.07 3.69
CA THR A 79 -12.51 -0.08 2.87
C THR A 79 -11.56 1.09 2.66
N PHE A 80 -11.24 1.37 1.39
CA PHE A 80 -10.50 2.56 1.00
C PHE A 80 -11.45 3.57 0.37
N ILE A 81 -11.45 4.80 0.86
CA ILE A 81 -12.27 5.90 0.34
C ILE A 81 -11.32 6.96 -0.20
N GLU A 82 -11.41 7.22 -1.51
CA GLU A 82 -10.62 8.27 -2.16
C GLU A 82 -11.17 9.65 -1.82
N LYS A 83 -10.26 10.59 -1.59
CA LYS A 83 -10.64 11.96 -1.21
C LYS A 83 -11.28 12.75 -2.36
N TYR A 84 -10.78 12.58 -3.58
CA TYR A 84 -11.09 13.49 -4.70
C TYR A 84 -12.37 13.16 -5.46
N ASN A 85 -12.70 11.87 -5.58
CA ASN A 85 -13.88 11.39 -6.31
C ASN A 85 -14.86 10.64 -5.41
N SER A 86 -14.55 10.50 -4.11
CA SER A 86 -15.33 9.70 -3.14
C SER A 86 -15.57 8.25 -3.60
N ALA A 87 -14.71 7.72 -4.47
CA ALA A 87 -14.74 6.31 -4.84
C ALA A 87 -14.45 5.46 -3.60
N GLN A 88 -15.27 4.44 -3.39
CA GLN A 88 -15.14 3.52 -2.28
C GLN A 88 -14.78 2.14 -2.82
N HIS A 89 -13.68 1.61 -2.30
CA HIS A 89 -13.15 0.30 -2.65
C HIS A 89 -13.33 -0.62 -1.45
N LEU A 90 -14.17 -1.64 -1.59
CA LEU A 90 -14.21 -2.77 -0.66
C LEU A 90 -13.03 -3.68 -0.98
N LEU A 91 -12.28 -4.07 0.03
CA LEU A 91 -11.02 -4.80 -0.10
C LEU A 91 -11.03 -6.04 0.78
N GLN A 92 -10.33 -7.08 0.34
CA GLN A 92 -10.02 -8.27 1.13
C GLN A 92 -8.58 -8.22 1.61
N TYR A 93 -8.37 -8.63 2.85
CA TYR A 93 -7.03 -8.79 3.39
C TYR A 93 -6.41 -10.07 2.86
N ASN A 94 -5.22 -9.97 2.24
CA ASN A 94 -4.50 -11.11 1.68
C ASN A 94 -3.07 -11.19 2.21
N ASP A 95 -2.44 -12.35 2.02
CA ASP A 95 -1.01 -12.51 2.34
C ASP A 95 -0.16 -11.82 1.26
N CYS A 96 1.00 -11.27 1.65
CA CYS A 96 2.00 -10.74 0.71
C CYS A 96 2.45 -11.77 -0.33
N LEU A 97 2.38 -13.06 0.01
CA LEU A 97 2.66 -14.16 -0.91
C LEU A 97 1.63 -14.28 -2.05
N GLU A 98 0.40 -13.83 -1.82
CA GLU A 98 -0.73 -13.95 -2.75
C GLU A 98 -0.83 -12.78 -3.75
N VAL A 99 -0.06 -11.71 -3.53
CA VAL A 99 0.02 -10.58 -4.46
C VAL A 99 0.44 -11.08 -5.85
N SER A 100 -0.27 -10.63 -6.88
CA SER A 100 0.00 -11.03 -8.27
C SER A 100 1.42 -10.65 -8.71
N GLU A 101 2.00 -11.44 -9.62
CA GLU A 101 3.31 -11.12 -10.21
C GLU A 101 3.30 -9.79 -10.96
N GLN A 102 2.17 -9.41 -11.56
CA GLN A 102 2.02 -8.11 -12.24
C GLN A 102 2.13 -6.95 -11.24
N THR A 103 1.44 -7.04 -10.11
CA THR A 103 1.54 -6.05 -9.02
C THR A 103 2.96 -5.99 -8.47
N LYS A 104 3.59 -7.14 -8.22
CA LYS A 104 4.99 -7.20 -7.74
C LYS A 104 5.94 -6.50 -8.71
N ASN A 105 5.82 -6.77 -10.00
CA ASN A 105 6.63 -6.13 -11.04
C ASN A 105 6.41 -4.62 -11.08
N ALA A 106 5.16 -4.16 -11.03
CA ALA A 106 4.84 -2.73 -11.01
C ALA A 106 5.47 -2.00 -9.81
N ILE A 107 5.45 -2.62 -8.62
CA ILE A 107 6.09 -2.07 -7.42
C ILE A 107 7.62 -2.02 -7.56
N MET A 108 8.23 -3.06 -8.15
CA MET A 108 9.67 -3.08 -8.40
C MET A 108 10.09 -1.98 -9.38
N ASP A 109 9.35 -1.81 -10.48
CA ASP A 109 9.60 -0.77 -11.47
C ASP A 109 9.46 0.63 -10.87
N TYR A 110 8.42 0.84 -10.04
CA TYR A 110 8.22 2.07 -9.27
C TYR A 110 9.44 2.42 -8.41
N PHE A 111 10.03 1.45 -7.71
CA PHE A 111 11.23 1.69 -6.90
C PHE A 111 12.47 1.93 -7.75
N ALA A 112 12.64 1.18 -8.84
CA ALA A 112 13.77 1.34 -9.75
C ALA A 112 13.81 2.75 -10.37
N GLN A 113 12.66 3.30 -10.76
CA GLN A 113 12.56 4.65 -11.32
C GLN A 113 12.95 5.73 -10.29
N ARG A 114 12.62 5.53 -9.01
CA ARG A 114 12.95 6.49 -7.93
C ARG A 114 14.39 6.42 -7.44
N ILE A 115 15.11 5.33 -7.67
CA ILE A 115 16.55 5.24 -7.37
C ILE A 115 17.36 6.02 -8.42
N ASN A 116 16.85 6.10 -9.65
CA ASN A 116 17.52 6.75 -10.77
C ASN A 116 17.07 8.21 -11.01
N ALA A 117 16.20 8.74 -10.15
CA ALA A 117 15.66 10.11 -10.20
C ALA A 117 16.28 10.96 -9.09
#